data_AF-A0A1F7GIW2-F1
#
_entry.id   AF-A0A1F7GIW2-F1
#
_cell.length_a   1.000
_cell.length_b   1.000
_cell.length_c   1.000
_cell.angle_alpha   90.00
_cell.angle_beta   90.00
_cell.angle_gamma   90.00
#
_symmetry.space_group_name_H-M   'P 1'
#
loop_
_entity.id
_entity.type
_entity.pdbx_description
1 polymer ?
#
loop_
_entity_poly.entity_id
_entity_poly.type
_entity_poly.pdbx_seq_one_letter_code
_entity_poly.pdbx_strand_id
1 'polypeptide(L)'
;MTNIQGTAIIRDRGQLTIPDKIREALKWSTPNSVVSLTTTSKNELIISTYKEQEQVNWPEIWARIKRSRSYKGKRGNLSRFIALDRENH
;
A
#
# COMPACT_ATOMS: atom_id res chain seq x y z
N MET A 1 1.69 11.05 31.89
CA MET A 1 2.16 10.68 30.54
C MET A 1 3.68 10.76 30.55
N THR A 2 4.36 9.64 30.38
CA THR A 2 5.83 9.58 30.37
C THR A 2 6.32 10.15 29.04
N ASN A 3 7.06 11.26 29.08
CA ASN A 3 7.65 11.86 27.90
C ASN A 3 8.97 11.12 27.59
N ILE A 4 8.91 10.17 26.67
CA ILE A 4 10.08 9.36 26.29
C ILE A 4 10.76 10.05 25.11
N GLN A 5 11.93 10.62 25.39
CA GLN A 5 12.77 11.27 24.38
C GLN A 5 13.87 10.31 23.93
N GLY A 6 14.17 10.34 22.63
CA GLY A 6 15.26 9.58 22.04
C GLY A 6 15.83 10.33 20.85
N THR A 7 17.14 10.31 20.71
CA THR A 7 17.85 10.87 19.56
C THR A 7 18.22 9.73 18.62
N ALA A 8 18.04 9.94 17.32
CA ALA A 8 18.43 8.99 16.29
C ALA A 8 19.17 9.73 15.18
N ILE A 9 20.04 9.01 14.48
CA ILE A 9 20.77 9.52 13.32
C ILE A 9 20.08 9.00 12.07
N ILE A 10 19.86 9.88 11.09
CA ILE A 10 19.43 9.49 9.75
C ILE A 10 20.64 8.90 9.04
N ARG A 11 20.55 7.62 8.68
CA ARG A 11 21.59 6.90 7.94
C ARG A 11 21.49 7.17 6.44
N ASP A 12 22.45 6.62 5.71
CA ASP A 12 22.43 6.65 4.24
C ASP A 12 21.08 6.18 3.69
N ARG A 13 20.66 6.81 2.59
CA ARG A 13 19.35 6.58 1.93
C ARG A 13 18.14 7.01 2.78
N GLY A 14 18.33 7.87 3.77
CA GLY A 14 17.22 8.45 4.54
C GLY A 14 16.58 7.49 5.54
N GLN A 15 17.30 6.43 5.94
CA GLN A 15 16.79 5.47 6.91
C GLN A 15 16.87 6.03 8.33
N LEU A 16 15.75 6.01 9.06
CA LEU A 16 15.68 6.39 10.47
C LEU A 16 15.41 5.16 11.34
N THR A 17 16.28 4.89 12.30
CA THR A 17 16.07 3.81 13.27
C THR A 17 15.42 4.37 14.53
N ILE A 18 14.24 3.86 14.88
CA ILE A 18 13.54 4.23 16.13
C ILE A 18 14.28 3.59 17.31
N PRO A 19 14.71 4.36 18.34
CA PRO A 19 15.36 3.83 19.54
C PRO A 19 14.51 2.79 20.29
N ASP A 20 15.14 1.79 20.89
CA ASP A 20 14.45 0.65 21.53
C ASP A 20 13.46 1.09 22.62
N LYS A 21 13.83 2.09 23.44
CA LYS A 21 12.95 2.65 24.48
C LYS A 21 11.62 3.21 23.93
N ILE A 22 11.67 3.82 22.75
CA ILE A 22 10.48 4.35 22.07
C ILE A 22 9.69 3.18 21.46
N ARG A 23 10.39 2.17 20.94
CA ARG A 23 9.77 0.98 20.34
C ARG A 23 8.98 0.16 21.36
N GLU A 24 9.54 -0.03 22.56
CA GLU A 24 8.87 -0.73 23.67
C GLU A 24 7.61 0.00 24.14
N ALA A 25 7.63 1.33 24.13
CA ALA A 25 6.47 2.14 24.47
C ALA A 25 5.39 2.12 23.38
N LEU A 26 5.80 2.04 22.11
CA LEU A 26 4.91 2.08 20.95
C LEU A 26 4.71 0.68 20.36
N LYS A 27 3.69 -0.03 20.83
CA LYS A 27 3.34 -1.40 20.37
C LYS A 27 3.18 -1.58 18.86
N TRP A 28 2.91 -0.51 18.11
CA TRP A 28 2.74 -0.54 16.67
C TRP A 28 4.04 -0.48 15.87
N SER A 29 5.17 -0.18 16.51
CA SER A 29 6.47 -0.02 15.87
C SER A 29 7.22 -1.35 15.67
N THR A 30 6.48 -2.42 15.40
CA THR A 30 7.03 -3.75 15.09
C THR A 30 7.64 -3.79 13.69
N PRO A 31 8.61 -4.69 13.43
CA PRO A 31 9.17 -4.86 12.09
C PRO A 31 8.10 -5.13 11.04
N ASN A 32 8.30 -4.59 9.83
CA ASN A 32 7.39 -4.69 8.67
C ASN A 32 6.01 -4.05 8.84
N SER A 33 5.78 -3.26 9.89
CA SER A 33 4.55 -2.47 10.02
C SER A 33 4.52 -1.29 9.06
N VAL A 34 3.37 -1.09 8.40
CA VAL A 34 3.13 0.06 7.52
C VAL A 34 2.76 1.28 8.36
N VAL A 35 3.42 2.40 8.08
CA VAL A 35 3.22 3.67 8.79
C VAL A 35 2.89 4.78 7.80
N SER A 36 2.10 5.75 8.26
CA SER A 36 1.86 7.00 7.55
C SER A 36 2.86 8.04 8.02
N LEU A 37 3.41 8.80 7.07
CA LEU A 37 4.32 9.92 7.31
C LEU A 37 3.62 11.21 6.90
N THR A 38 3.40 12.10 7.87
CA THR A 38 2.78 13.40 7.62
C THR A 38 3.70 14.51 8.09
N THR A 39 4.02 15.43 7.20
CA THR A 39 4.77 16.65 7.52
C THR A 39 3.80 17.76 7.89
N THR A 40 4.02 18.43 9.02
CA THR A 40 3.28 19.66 9.37
C THR A 40 4.05 20.90 8.91
N SER A 41 3.39 22.05 8.91
CA SER A 41 3.99 23.35 8.58
C SER A 41 5.09 23.80 9.55
N LYS A 42 5.32 23.09 10.66
CA LYS A 42 6.28 23.44 11.71
C LYS A 42 7.58 22.62 11.66
N ASN A 43 7.92 22.04 10.51
CA ASN A 43 9.05 21.11 10.37
C ASN A 43 8.95 19.88 11.28
N GLU A 44 7.74 19.46 11.63
CA GLU A 44 7.53 18.24 12.40
C GLU A 44 7.15 17.09 11.45
N LEU A 45 7.76 15.93 11.66
CA LEU A 45 7.38 14.68 11.01
C LEU A 45 6.57 13.84 11.99
N ILE A 46 5.30 13.64 11.68
CA ILE A 46 4.41 12.79 12.47
C ILE A 46 4.38 11.41 11.81
N ILE A 47 4.75 10.39 12.60
CA ILE A 47 4.68 8.99 12.21
C ILE A 47 3.49 8.37 12.93
N SER A 48 2.52 7.86 12.18
CA SER A 48 1.34 7.20 12.72
C SER A 48 1.12 5.85 12.08
N THR A 49 0.32 4.99 12.72
CA THR A 49 -0.07 3.73 12.10
C THR A 49 -0.87 3.99 10.83
N TYR A 50 -0.54 3.25 9.77
CA TYR A 50 -1.39 3.27 8.60
C TYR A 50 -2.74 2.63 8.96
N LYS A 51 -3.76 3.48 9.06
CA LYS A 51 -5.14 3.03 9.11
C LYS A 51 -5.65 3.16 7.70
N GLU A 52 -5.77 2.03 7.01
CA GLU A 52 -6.47 1.99 5.74
C GLU A 52 -7.87 2.58 5.99
N GLN A 53 -8.25 3.59 5.21
CA GLN A 53 -9.65 4.01 5.19
C GLN A 53 -10.42 2.86 4.56
N GLU A 54 -10.86 1.90 5.37
CA GLU A 54 -11.69 0.75 4.99
C GLU A 54 -13.10 1.21 4.60
N GLN A 55 -13.20 2.07 3.59
CA GLN A 55 -14.41 2.19 2.80
C GLN A 55 -14.07 1.75 1.39
N VAL A 56 -13.77 0.45 1.27
CA VAL A 56 -13.83 -0.23 -0.02
C VAL A 56 -15.23 0.02 -0.58
N ASN A 57 -15.32 0.76 -1.68
CA ASN A 57 -16.56 1.03 -2.38
C ASN A 57 -17.01 -0.24 -3.12
N TRP A 58 -17.56 -1.19 -2.36
CA TRP A 58 -18.11 -2.44 -2.88
C TRP A 58 -19.09 -2.24 -4.03
N PRO A 59 -20.02 -1.26 -3.98
CA PRO A 59 -20.89 -0.95 -5.11
C PRO A 59 -20.12 -0.67 -6.42
N GLU A 60 -19.07 0.14 -6.35
CA GLU A 60 -18.26 0.48 -7.52
C GLU A 60 -17.49 -0.73 -8.07
N ILE A 61 -16.89 -1.54 -7.19
CA ILE A 61 -16.19 -2.76 -7.59
C ILE A 61 -17.13 -3.70 -8.32
N TRP A 62 -18.31 -3.96 -7.75
CA TRP A 62 -19.31 -4.82 -8.39
C TRP A 62 -19.83 -4.24 -9.71
N ALA A 63 -19.99 -2.93 -9.81
CA ALA A 63 -20.38 -2.27 -11.07
C ALA A 63 -19.32 -2.46 -12.17
N ARG A 64 -18.04 -2.32 -11.83
CA ARG A 64 -16.92 -2.54 -12.76
C ARG A 64 -16.83 -4.01 -13.20
N ILE A 65 -17.00 -4.97 -12.28
CA ILE A 65 -17.04 -6.40 -12.61
C ILE A 65 -18.19 -6.71 -13.58
N LYS A 66 -19.41 -6.23 -13.28
CA LYS A 66 -20.58 -6.43 -14.16
C LYS A 66 -20.34 -5.81 -15.53
N ARG A 67 -19.79 -4.59 -15.59
CA ARG A 67 -19.44 -3.92 -16.85
C ARG A 67 -18.44 -4.74 -17.65
N SER A 68 -17.36 -5.22 -17.02
CA SER A 68 -16.37 -6.08 -17.68
C SER A 68 -17.01 -7.34 -18.29
N ARG A 69 -17.89 -8.03 -17.55
CA ARG A 69 -18.60 -9.23 -18.03
C ARG A 69 -19.67 -8.93 -19.09
N SER A 70 -20.16 -7.70 -19.15
CA SER A 70 -21.16 -7.27 -20.15
C SER A 70 -20.56 -7.06 -21.53
N TYR A 71 -19.24 -6.85 -21.63
CA TYR A 71 -18.56 -6.81 -22.92
C TYR A 71 -18.58 -8.21 -23.53
N LYS A 72 -19.60 -8.47 -24.35
CA LYS A 72 -19.61 -9.63 -25.24
C LYS A 72 -18.60 -9.35 -26.35
N GLY A 73 -17.41 -9.93 -26.23
CA GLY A 73 -16.49 -10.00 -27.36
C GLY A 73 -17.17 -10.65 -28.56
N LYS A 74 -16.68 -10.38 -29.78
CA LYS A 74 -17.09 -11.19 -30.93
C LYS A 74 -16.72 -12.64 -30.62
N ARG A 75 -17.65 -13.58 -30.83
CA ARG A 75 -17.36 -15.01 -30.70
C ARG A 75 -16.22 -15.33 -31.68
N GLY A 76 -15.03 -15.58 -31.14
CA GLY A 76 -13.84 -15.96 -31.89
C GLY A 76 -13.61 -17.46 -31.78
N ASN A 77 -12.98 -18.03 -32.81
CA ASN A 77 -12.50 -19.41 -32.72
C ASN A 77 -11.20 -19.42 -31.92
N LEU A 78 -11.24 -19.95 -30.69
CA LEU A 78 -10.08 -20.05 -29.80
C LEU A 78 -8.93 -20.82 -30.45
N SER A 79 -9.23 -21.89 -31.18
CA SER A 79 -8.22 -22.67 -31.92
C SER A 79 -7.55 -21.83 -33.01
N ARG A 80 -8.30 -20.95 -33.69
CA ARG A 80 -7.74 -20.03 -34.70
C ARG A 80 -6.83 -18.97 -34.07
N PHE A 81 -7.20 -18.45 -32.89
CA PHE A 81 -6.37 -17.49 -32.16
C PHE A 81 -5.03 -18.12 -31.74
N ILE A 82 -5.07 -19.33 -31.15
CA ILE A 82 -3.86 -20.05 -30.72
C ILE A 82 -2.96 -20.40 -31.92
N ALA A 83 -3.54 -20.81 -33.06
CA ALA A 83 -2.78 -21.09 -34.26
C ALA A 83 -2.06 -19.84 -34.78
N LEU A 84 -2.76 -18.71 -34.89
CA LEU A 84 -2.17 -17.43 -35.31
C LEU A 84 -1.07 -16.95 -34.36
N ASP A 85 -1.27 -17.10 -33.05
CA ASP A 85 -0.27 -16.71 -32.04
C ASP A 85 1.03 -17.51 -32.18
N ARG A 86 0.93 -18.82 -32.44
CA ARG A 86 2.08 -19.70 -32.64
C ARG A 86 2.79 -19.53 -33.98
N GLU A 87 2.08 -19.11 -35.01
CA GLU A 87 2.67 -18.89 -36.35
C GLU A 87 3.38 -17.54 -36.47
N ASN A 88 3.03 -16.55 -35.64
CA ASN A 88 3.58 -15.20 -35.70
C ASN A 88 4.65 -14.90 -34.62
N HIS A 89 5.13 -15.93 -33.91
CA HIS A 89 6.19 -15.84 -32.89
C HIS A 89 7.47 -16.56 -33.35
#